data_AF-A0A4Q7XNF2-F1
#
_entry.id   AF-A0A4Q7XNF2-F1
#
_cell.length_a   1.000
_cell.length_b   1.000
_cell.length_c   1.000
_cell.angle_alpha   90.00
_cell.angle_beta   90.00
_cell.angle_gamma   90.00
#
_symmetry.space_group_name_H-M   'P 1'
#
loop_
_entity.id
_entity.type
_entity.pdbx_description
1 polymer ?
#
loop_
_entity_poly.entity_id
_entity_poly.type
_entity_poly.pdbx_seq_one_letter_code
_entity_poly.pdbx_strand_id
1 'polypeptide(L)'
;MSRRTISLVLLVVALGLLFAGGFVQFDDTSGFGDEQWILLLGGLALVLALASVVAAWPQPQARLWLGIALAVLTGLLVLGSISNDGFRFIWNRSEGELALLEFATGLVAFVLIANGVQPAPTGETAAEPGADRPGPGRWLVRAAAYLCGTMVAVLVAIAAGADYFTRTECSDDGDCLALLGGFVWGAVAVLACGLAVLVIEIVLWRRRRGKTAEVGGG
;
A
#
# COMPACT_ATOMS: atom_id res chain seq x y z
N MET A 1 -6.85 -27.78 -3.62
CA MET A 1 -5.89 -26.85 -2.98
C MET A 1 -6.67 -25.67 -2.43
N SER A 2 -6.46 -25.25 -1.17
CA SER A 2 -7.24 -24.14 -0.59
C SER A 2 -6.84 -22.79 -1.23
N ARG A 3 -7.74 -21.80 -1.31
CA ARG A 3 -7.41 -20.47 -1.86
C ARG A 3 -6.26 -19.79 -1.12
N ARG A 4 -6.17 -20.00 0.20
CA ARG A 4 -5.02 -19.61 1.03
C ARG A 4 -3.71 -20.23 0.53
N THR A 5 -3.72 -21.53 0.25
CA THR A 5 -2.52 -22.22 -0.24
C THR A 5 -2.13 -21.70 -1.62
N ILE A 6 -3.11 -21.49 -2.51
CA ILE A 6 -2.87 -20.96 -3.85
C ILE A 6 -2.27 -19.55 -3.78
N SER A 7 -2.84 -18.64 -2.98
CA SER A 7 -2.33 -17.27 -2.87
C SER A 7 -0.91 -17.23 -2.31
N LEU A 8 -0.61 -18.03 -1.29
CA LEU A 8 0.74 -18.07 -0.70
C LEU A 8 1.76 -18.69 -1.67
N VAL A 9 1.39 -19.74 -2.40
CA VAL A 9 2.26 -20.34 -3.42
C VAL A 9 2.54 -19.34 -4.53
N LEU A 10 1.54 -18.61 -5.03
CA LEU A 10 1.73 -17.58 -6.05
C LEU A 10 2.69 -16.48 -5.57
N LEU A 11 2.57 -16.05 -4.30
CA LEU A 11 3.50 -15.09 -3.71
C LEU A 11 4.93 -15.64 -3.64
N VAL A 12 5.10 -16.90 -3.20
CA VAL A 12 6.42 -17.54 -3.14
C VAL A 12 7.04 -17.66 -4.53
N VAL A 13 6.26 -18.03 -5.55
CA VAL A 13 6.75 -18.10 -6.93
C VAL A 13 7.14 -16.71 -7.43
N ALA A 14 6.34 -15.67 -7.15
CA ALA A 14 6.67 -14.29 -7.51
C ALA A 14 8.00 -13.84 -6.88
N LEU A 15 8.21 -14.10 -5.58
CA LEU A 15 9.46 -13.79 -4.89
C LEU A 15 10.64 -14.59 -5.46
N GLY A 16 10.43 -15.86 -5.81
CA GLY A 16 11.44 -16.68 -6.48
C GLY A 16 11.86 -16.12 -7.83
N LEU A 17 10.92 -15.57 -8.61
CA LEU A 17 11.23 -14.90 -9.89
C LEU A 17 11.99 -13.59 -9.70
N LEU A 18 11.65 -12.79 -8.68
CA LEU A 18 12.41 -11.57 -8.35
C LEU A 18 13.84 -11.91 -7.94
N PHE A 19 14.03 -12.95 -7.13
CA PHE A 19 15.36 -13.41 -6.74
C PHE A 19 16.15 -13.96 -7.94
N ALA A 20 15.53 -14.83 -8.76
CA ALA A 20 16.16 -15.41 -9.95
C ALA A 20 16.49 -14.36 -11.02
N GLY A 21 15.68 -13.30 -11.12
CA GLY A 21 15.92 -12.17 -12.02
C GLY A 21 16.96 -11.17 -11.51
N GLY A 22 17.54 -11.38 -10.32
CA GLY A 22 18.56 -10.49 -9.77
C GLY A 22 18.03 -9.13 -9.30
N PHE A 23 16.73 -9.03 -9.04
CA PHE A 23 16.08 -7.79 -8.57
C PHE A 23 16.48 -7.42 -7.14
N VAL A 24 16.84 -8.40 -6.32
CA VAL A 24 17.25 -8.22 -4.93
C VAL A 24 18.76 -8.42 -4.84
N GLN A 25 19.47 -7.39 -4.41
CA GLN A 25 20.92 -7.41 -4.27
C GLN A 25 21.32 -7.06 -2.83
N PHE A 26 22.42 -7.64 -2.38
CA PHE A 26 22.96 -7.46 -1.03
C PHE A 26 24.35 -6.82 -1.02
N ASP A 27 24.87 -6.42 -2.19
CA ASP A 27 26.22 -5.89 -2.40
C ASP A 27 26.13 -4.73 -3.43
N ASP A 28 26.96 -3.71 -3.26
CA ASP A 28 27.07 -2.54 -4.14
C ASP A 28 27.91 -2.81 -5.40
N THR A 29 28.56 -3.98 -5.52
CA THR A 29 29.53 -4.29 -6.58
C THR A 29 29.05 -5.25 -7.67
N SER A 30 27.91 -5.92 -7.47
CA SER A 30 27.32 -6.76 -8.50
C SER A 30 26.65 -5.87 -9.56
N GLY A 31 27.26 -5.80 -10.76
CA GLY A 31 26.66 -5.13 -11.91
C GLY A 31 25.21 -5.57 -12.16
N PHE A 32 24.45 -4.72 -12.85
CA PHE A 32 23.04 -4.95 -13.16
C PHE A 32 22.81 -6.39 -13.67
N GLY A 33 21.79 -7.07 -13.15
CA GLY A 33 21.42 -8.41 -13.61
C GLY A 33 21.23 -8.44 -15.12
N ASP A 34 21.52 -9.59 -15.74
CA ASP A 34 21.55 -9.79 -17.19
C ASP A 34 20.35 -9.08 -17.88
N GLU A 35 20.66 -7.99 -18.59
CA GLU A 35 19.69 -6.96 -19.02
C GLU A 35 18.53 -7.49 -19.87
N GLN A 36 18.67 -8.70 -20.44
CA GLN A 36 17.68 -9.30 -21.33
C GLN A 36 16.48 -9.93 -20.62
N TRP A 37 16.63 -10.43 -19.39
CA TRP A 37 15.56 -11.21 -18.72
C TRP A 37 14.85 -10.48 -17.59
N ILE A 38 15.41 -9.35 -17.13
CA ILE A 38 14.84 -8.51 -16.06
C ILE A 38 13.38 -8.16 -16.38
N LEU A 39 13.09 -7.54 -17.53
CA LEU A 39 11.73 -7.06 -17.81
C LEU A 39 10.68 -8.20 -17.88
N LEU A 40 11.05 -9.36 -18.42
CA LEU A 40 10.16 -10.52 -18.52
C LEU A 40 9.91 -11.18 -17.17
N LEU A 41 10.96 -11.43 -16.38
CA LEU A 41 10.85 -12.05 -15.06
C LEU A 41 10.16 -11.12 -14.05
N GLY A 42 10.46 -9.82 -14.10
CA GLY A 42 9.75 -8.80 -13.33
C GLY A 42 8.27 -8.77 -13.68
N GLY A 43 7.93 -8.70 -14.98
CA GLY A 43 6.55 -8.72 -15.44
C GLY A 43 5.78 -9.96 -14.95
N LEU A 44 6.39 -11.15 -15.06
CA LEU A 44 5.80 -12.39 -14.54
C LEU A 44 5.62 -12.37 -13.03
N ALA A 45 6.62 -11.87 -12.28
CA ALA A 45 6.53 -11.73 -10.83
C ALA A 45 5.39 -10.79 -10.43
N LEU A 46 5.21 -9.67 -11.13
CA LEU A 46 4.11 -8.73 -10.90
C LEU A 46 2.75 -9.38 -11.16
N VAL A 47 2.59 -10.10 -12.28
CA VAL A 47 1.35 -10.80 -12.61
C VAL A 47 1.01 -11.84 -11.54
N LEU A 48 1.99 -12.59 -11.07
CA LEU A 48 1.79 -13.59 -10.00
C LEU A 48 1.48 -12.95 -8.64
N ALA A 49 2.12 -11.83 -8.31
CA ALA A 49 1.80 -11.05 -7.13
C ALA A 49 0.35 -10.53 -7.17
N LEU A 50 -0.10 -9.98 -8.29
CA LEU A 50 -1.49 -9.57 -8.47
C LEU A 50 -2.46 -10.76 -8.39
N ALA A 51 -2.12 -11.87 -9.04
CA ALA A 51 -2.92 -13.10 -8.98
C ALA A 51 -3.05 -13.64 -7.55
N SER A 52 -2.00 -13.51 -6.73
CA SER A 52 -2.03 -13.90 -5.31
C SER A 52 -3.09 -13.11 -4.52
N VAL A 53 -3.18 -11.80 -4.76
CA VAL A 53 -4.15 -10.90 -4.13
C VAL A 53 -5.56 -11.23 -4.61
N VAL A 54 -5.76 -11.40 -5.91
CA VAL A 54 -7.04 -11.77 -6.51
C VAL A 54 -7.53 -13.13 -6.00
N ALA A 55 -6.63 -14.11 -5.86
CA ALA A 55 -6.96 -15.43 -5.34
C ALA A 55 -7.37 -15.38 -3.86
N ALA A 56 -6.72 -14.54 -3.06
CA ALA A 56 -7.02 -14.35 -1.65
C ALA A 56 -8.31 -13.56 -1.40
N TRP A 57 -8.67 -12.64 -2.30
CA TRP A 57 -9.74 -11.66 -2.12
C TRP A 57 -11.09 -12.23 -1.62
N PRO A 58 -11.60 -13.35 -2.15
CA PRO A 58 -12.93 -13.84 -1.79
C PRO A 58 -13.03 -14.42 -0.38
N GLN A 59 -11.91 -14.74 0.29
CA GLN A 59 -11.91 -15.40 1.59
C GLN A 59 -11.23 -14.52 2.66
N PRO A 60 -11.89 -14.18 3.78
CA PRO A 60 -11.30 -13.34 4.83
C PRO A 60 -10.04 -13.95 5.42
N GLN A 61 -10.02 -15.27 5.66
CA GLN A 61 -8.83 -15.96 6.14
C GLN A 61 -7.67 -15.91 5.14
N ALA A 62 -7.93 -16.05 3.84
CA ALA A 62 -6.87 -15.99 2.83
C ALA A 62 -6.28 -14.57 2.72
N ARG A 63 -7.13 -13.52 2.77
CA ARG A 63 -6.70 -12.12 2.85
C ARG A 63 -5.83 -11.88 4.08
N LEU A 64 -6.27 -12.34 5.25
CA LEU A 64 -5.52 -12.17 6.50
C LEU A 64 -4.13 -12.82 6.41
N TRP A 65 -4.05 -14.09 6.00
CA TRP A 65 -2.78 -14.81 5.91
C TRP A 65 -1.84 -14.22 4.87
N LEU A 66 -2.35 -13.85 3.69
CA LEU A 66 -1.55 -13.17 2.68
C LEU A 66 -1.07 -11.81 3.18
N GLY A 67 -1.95 -11.05 3.84
CA GLY A 67 -1.60 -9.76 4.42
C GLY A 67 -0.54 -9.87 5.51
N ILE A 68 -0.63 -10.86 6.40
CA ILE A 68 0.42 -11.15 7.40
C ILE A 68 1.73 -11.51 6.70
N ALA A 69 1.70 -12.36 5.67
CA ALA A 69 2.91 -12.74 4.94
C ALA A 69 3.58 -11.52 4.28
N LEU A 70 2.80 -10.63 3.68
CA LEU A 70 3.30 -9.38 3.11
C LEU A 70 3.79 -8.39 4.17
N ALA A 71 3.16 -8.35 5.36
CA ALA A 71 3.62 -7.52 6.47
C ALA A 71 4.98 -8.01 7.01
N VAL A 72 5.14 -9.33 7.16
CA VAL A 72 6.41 -9.95 7.53
C VAL A 72 7.48 -9.67 6.47
N LEU A 73 7.15 -9.86 5.19
CA LEU A 73 8.06 -9.53 4.09
C LEU A 73 8.48 -8.06 4.13
N THR A 74 7.53 -7.14 4.30
CA THR A 74 7.82 -5.70 4.41
C THR A 74 8.76 -5.41 5.59
N GLY A 75 8.52 -6.03 6.75
CA GLY A 75 9.42 -5.90 7.89
C GLY A 75 10.82 -6.45 7.64
N LEU A 76 10.94 -7.55 6.88
CA LEU A 76 12.23 -8.10 6.47
C LEU A 76 12.97 -7.20 5.48
N LEU A 77 12.26 -6.58 4.52
CA LEU A 77 12.83 -5.62 3.57
C LEU A 77 13.39 -4.40 4.32
N VAL A 78 12.58 -3.79 5.20
CA VAL A 78 12.99 -2.64 6.03
C VAL A 78 14.18 -3.01 6.92
N LEU A 79 14.15 -4.19 7.55
CA LEU A 79 15.28 -4.65 8.35
C LEU A 79 16.55 -4.83 7.50
N GLY A 80 16.41 -5.37 6.29
CA GLY A 80 17.49 -5.47 5.32
C GLY A 80 18.07 -4.10 4.94
N SER A 81 17.19 -3.14 4.64
CA SER A 81 17.57 -1.76 4.30
C SER A 81 18.30 -1.03 5.42
N ILE A 82 18.01 -1.33 6.68
CA ILE A 82 18.66 -0.71 7.84
C ILE A 82 19.96 -1.45 8.21
N SER A 83 20.01 -2.76 8.00
CA SER A 83 21.13 -3.61 8.45
C SER A 83 22.25 -3.73 7.42
N ASN A 84 21.98 -3.43 6.15
CA ASN A 84 22.93 -3.54 5.05
C ASN A 84 22.80 -2.36 4.10
N ASP A 85 23.80 -1.50 4.09
CA ASP A 85 23.87 -0.32 3.22
C ASP A 85 23.87 -0.69 1.73
N GLY A 86 24.32 -1.89 1.37
CA GLY A 86 24.31 -2.43 0.00
C GLY A 86 23.02 -3.16 -0.38
N PHE A 87 22.00 -3.17 0.47
CA PHE A 87 20.71 -3.78 0.13
C PHE A 87 19.96 -2.90 -0.87
N ARG A 88 19.65 -3.47 -2.03
CA ARG A 88 18.99 -2.76 -3.14
C ARG A 88 17.90 -3.62 -3.76
N PHE A 89 16.83 -2.96 -4.19
CA PHE A 89 15.85 -3.52 -5.11
C PHE A 89 15.95 -2.74 -6.42
N ILE A 90 16.24 -3.44 -7.52
CA ILE A 90 16.52 -2.83 -8.83
C ILE A 90 15.57 -3.40 -9.88
N TRP A 91 14.72 -2.54 -10.41
CA TRP A 91 13.72 -2.75 -11.44
C TRP A 91 14.00 -1.92 -12.70
N ASN A 92 14.33 -0.63 -12.57
CA ASN A 92 14.64 0.26 -13.70
C ASN A 92 15.83 1.19 -13.42
N ARG A 93 16.83 0.69 -12.66
CA ARG A 93 18.09 1.38 -12.33
C ARG A 93 17.94 2.61 -11.44
N SER A 94 16.87 2.73 -10.63
CA SER A 94 16.73 3.84 -9.68
C SER A 94 16.82 3.40 -8.22
N GLU A 95 17.50 4.19 -7.39
CA GLU A 95 17.74 3.89 -5.96
C GLU A 95 16.47 3.94 -5.10
N GLY A 96 15.40 4.60 -5.58
CA GLY A 96 14.14 4.76 -4.85
C GLY A 96 13.18 3.56 -4.94
N GLU A 97 13.50 2.55 -5.74
CA GLU A 97 12.60 1.43 -6.01
C GLU A 97 12.39 0.51 -4.80
N LEU A 98 13.39 0.40 -3.92
CA LEU A 98 13.25 -0.36 -2.68
C LEU A 98 12.22 0.27 -1.75
N ALA A 99 12.30 1.58 -1.52
CA ALA A 99 11.35 2.30 -0.69
C ALA A 99 9.92 2.23 -1.26
N LEU A 100 9.78 2.31 -2.59
CA LEU A 100 8.48 2.14 -3.26
C LEU A 100 7.93 0.72 -3.09
N LEU A 101 8.78 -0.30 -3.21
CA LEU A 101 8.39 -1.69 -2.98
C LEU A 101 7.92 -1.89 -1.54
N GLU A 102 8.73 -1.47 -0.55
CA GLU A 102 8.40 -1.57 0.88
C GLU A 102 7.07 -0.88 1.20
N PHE A 103 6.88 0.32 0.66
CA PHE A 103 5.64 1.07 0.86
C PHE A 103 4.44 0.37 0.21
N ALA A 104 4.58 -0.09 -1.03
CA ALA A 104 3.51 -0.77 -1.76
C ALA A 104 3.14 -2.10 -1.09
N THR A 105 4.11 -2.93 -0.73
CA THR A 105 3.86 -4.21 -0.04
C THR A 105 3.27 -3.99 1.33
N GLY A 106 3.75 -2.98 2.08
CA GLY A 106 3.21 -2.61 3.38
C GLY A 106 1.77 -2.13 3.31
N LEU A 107 1.44 -1.31 2.30
CA LEU A 107 0.07 -0.85 2.08
C LEU A 107 -0.87 -2.00 1.71
N VAL A 108 -0.47 -2.87 0.77
CA VAL A 108 -1.27 -4.04 0.39
C VAL A 108 -1.46 -4.98 1.58
N ALA A 109 -0.41 -5.22 2.37
CA ALA A 109 -0.49 -6.00 3.60
C ALA A 109 -1.55 -5.41 4.56
N PHE A 110 -1.49 -4.11 4.81
CA PHE A 110 -2.41 -3.42 5.70
C PHE A 110 -3.86 -3.50 5.20
N VAL A 111 -4.09 -3.26 3.90
CA VAL A 111 -5.42 -3.37 3.28
C VAL A 111 -5.96 -4.79 3.41
N LEU A 112 -5.15 -5.81 3.15
CA LEU A 112 -5.57 -7.21 3.24
C LEU A 112 -5.89 -7.63 4.67
N ILE A 113 -5.07 -7.21 5.65
CA ILE A 113 -5.34 -7.47 7.07
C ILE A 113 -6.62 -6.74 7.50
N ALA A 114 -6.75 -5.45 7.18
CA ALA A 114 -7.92 -4.65 7.52
C ALA A 114 -9.22 -5.29 7.01
N ASN A 115 -9.20 -5.81 5.78
CA ASN A 115 -10.34 -6.49 5.17
C ASN A 115 -10.52 -7.95 5.66
N GLY A 116 -9.44 -8.62 6.06
CA GLY A 116 -9.46 -10.00 6.55
C GLY A 116 -9.96 -10.15 7.98
N VAL A 117 -9.77 -9.13 8.83
CA VAL A 117 -10.22 -9.08 10.23
C VAL A 117 -11.69 -8.64 10.35
N GLN A 118 -12.36 -8.29 9.25
CA GLN A 118 -13.77 -7.93 9.31
C GLN A 118 -14.61 -9.12 9.78
N PRO A 119 -15.52 -8.93 10.77
CA PRO A 119 -16.46 -9.97 11.14
C PRO A 119 -17.31 -10.33 9.92
N ALA A 120 -17.54 -11.63 9.70
CA ALA A 120 -18.43 -12.07 8.65
C ALA A 120 -19.79 -11.37 8.82
N PRO A 121 -20.46 -10.93 7.74
CA PRO A 121 -21.82 -10.44 7.85
C PRO A 121 -22.65 -11.59 8.44
N THR A 122 -23.04 -11.45 9.71
CA THR A 122 -24.02 -12.32 10.33
C THR A 122 -25.31 -12.11 9.54
N GLY A 123 -25.68 -13.09 8.73
CA GLY A 123 -26.89 -13.04 7.93
C GLY A 123 -28.10 -12.71 8.80
N GLU A 124 -28.93 -11.79 8.31
CA GLU A 124 -30.37 -11.54 8.52
C GLU A 124 -31.10 -11.79 9.88
N THR A 125 -30.49 -12.26 10.97
CA THR A 125 -31.25 -12.63 12.20
C THR A 125 -30.67 -12.16 13.53
N ALA A 126 -29.93 -11.05 13.56
CA ALA A 126 -29.58 -10.39 14.83
C ALA A 126 -29.78 -8.87 14.76
N ALA A 127 -30.97 -8.45 14.35
CA ALA A 127 -31.46 -7.10 14.60
C ALA A 127 -31.94 -6.98 16.05
N GLU A 128 -31.01 -7.02 17.01
CA GLU A 128 -31.27 -6.34 18.30
C GLU A 128 -30.92 -4.85 18.12
N PRO A 129 -31.89 -3.94 18.26
CA PRO A 129 -31.66 -2.51 18.16
C PRO A 129 -30.96 -2.03 19.44
N GLY A 130 -29.64 -2.17 19.50
CA GLY A 130 -28.87 -1.69 20.66
C GLY A 130 -27.38 -1.97 20.67
N ALA A 131 -26.89 -2.92 19.87
CA ALA A 131 -25.48 -3.30 19.85
C ALA A 131 -24.72 -2.74 18.64
N ASP A 132 -24.91 -1.46 18.30
CA ASP A 132 -24.16 -0.78 17.25
C ASP A 132 -22.75 -0.38 17.75
N ARG A 133 -22.03 -1.32 18.39
CA ARG A 133 -20.62 -1.14 18.73
C ARG A 133 -19.83 -1.34 17.43
N PRO A 134 -19.15 -0.32 16.90
CA PRO A 134 -18.30 -0.51 15.72
C PRO A 134 -17.21 -1.51 16.09
N GLY A 135 -17.32 -2.75 15.58
CA GLY A 135 -16.32 -3.76 15.80
C GLY A 135 -14.93 -3.26 15.36
N PRO A 136 -13.84 -3.74 15.98
CA PRO A 136 -12.47 -3.26 15.73
C PRO A 136 -12.07 -3.29 14.25
N GLY A 137 -12.65 -4.18 13.43
CA GLY A 137 -12.39 -4.23 11.98
C GLY A 137 -12.90 -3.02 11.18
N ARG A 138 -13.88 -2.26 11.68
CA ARG A 138 -14.49 -1.14 10.94
C ARG A 138 -13.60 0.11 10.93
N TRP A 139 -12.79 0.30 11.97
CA TRP A 139 -11.81 1.40 12.03
C TRP A 139 -10.62 1.12 11.10
N LEU A 140 -10.15 -0.12 11.04
CA LEU A 140 -9.03 -0.56 10.20
C LEU A 140 -9.32 -0.36 8.71
N VAL A 141 -10.50 -0.74 8.24
CA VAL A 141 -10.87 -0.53 6.82
C VAL A 141 -11.00 0.95 6.48
N ARG A 142 -11.50 1.76 7.41
CA ARG A 142 -11.57 3.21 7.22
C ARG A 142 -10.17 3.84 7.20
N ALA A 143 -9.26 3.40 8.07
CA ALA A 143 -7.86 3.80 8.04
C ALA A 143 -7.18 3.40 6.72
N ALA A 144 -7.44 2.17 6.25
CA ALA A 144 -6.93 1.69 4.96
C ALA A 144 -7.47 2.53 3.79
N ALA A 145 -8.75 2.88 3.81
CA ALA A 145 -9.34 3.76 2.79
C ALA A 145 -8.73 5.16 2.81
N TYR A 146 -8.49 5.75 3.99
CA TYR A 146 -7.81 7.04 4.10
C TYR A 146 -6.36 6.97 3.59
N LEU A 147 -5.63 5.92 3.93
CA LEU A 147 -4.26 5.69 3.45
C LEU A 147 -4.22 5.56 1.93
N CYS A 148 -5.06 4.71 1.34
CA CYS A 148 -5.16 4.57 -0.11
C CYS A 148 -5.57 5.89 -0.78
N GLY A 149 -6.58 6.59 -0.26
CA GLY A 149 -7.03 7.87 -0.80
C GLY A 149 -5.95 8.95 -0.72
N THR A 150 -5.22 9.02 0.39
CA THR A 150 -4.11 9.96 0.59
C THR A 150 -2.97 9.67 -0.38
N MET A 151 -2.62 8.39 -0.56
CA MET A 151 -1.57 8.00 -1.51
C MET A 151 -1.92 8.42 -2.94
N VAL A 152 -3.15 8.16 -3.39
CA VAL A 152 -3.60 8.57 -4.73
C VAL A 152 -3.53 10.09 -4.88
N ALA A 153 -4.01 10.84 -3.89
CA ALA A 153 -3.97 12.30 -3.91
C ALA A 153 -2.54 12.84 -3.98
N VAL A 154 -1.60 12.25 -3.22
CA VAL A 154 -0.19 12.64 -3.22
C VAL A 154 0.46 12.35 -4.56
N LEU A 155 0.24 11.16 -5.15
CA LEU A 155 0.79 10.83 -6.48
C LEU A 155 0.29 11.78 -7.56
N VAL A 156 -1.00 12.11 -7.55
CA VAL A 156 -1.58 13.09 -8.47
C VAL A 156 -0.96 14.47 -8.26
N ALA A 157 -0.77 14.89 -7.00
CA ALA A 157 -0.14 16.17 -6.68
C ALA A 157 1.33 16.23 -7.13
N ILE A 158 2.10 15.14 -6.97
CA ILE A 158 3.49 15.06 -7.45
C ILE A 158 3.52 15.19 -8.97
N ALA A 159 2.69 14.43 -9.69
CA ALA A 159 2.64 14.47 -11.14
C ALA A 159 2.22 15.86 -11.67
N ALA A 160 1.18 16.45 -11.08
CA ALA A 160 0.72 17.79 -11.45
C ALA A 160 1.75 18.86 -11.10
N GLY A 161 2.42 18.74 -9.95
CA GLY A 161 3.48 19.65 -9.52
C GLY A 161 4.71 19.59 -10.44
N ALA A 162 5.09 18.39 -10.86
CA ALA A 162 6.18 18.20 -11.82
C ALA A 162 5.84 18.82 -13.18
N ASP A 163 4.65 18.54 -13.74
CA ASP A 163 4.20 19.14 -15.01
C ASP A 163 4.12 20.67 -14.93
N TYR A 164 3.63 21.21 -13.81
CA TYR A 164 3.61 22.65 -13.58
C TYR A 164 5.02 23.24 -13.62
N PHE A 165 5.96 22.69 -12.83
CA PHE A 165 7.34 23.16 -12.78
C PHE A 165 8.06 23.06 -14.12
N THR A 166 7.85 21.97 -14.85
CA THR A 166 8.39 21.80 -16.21
C THR A 166 7.94 22.92 -17.14
N ARG A 167 6.70 23.39 -17.01
CA ARG A 167 6.15 24.45 -17.88
C ARG A 167 6.51 25.86 -17.45
N THR A 168 6.75 26.10 -16.16
CA THR A 168 6.89 27.46 -15.62
C THR A 168 8.31 27.85 -15.25
N GLU A 169 9.14 26.89 -14.84
CA GLU A 169 10.45 27.20 -14.25
C GLU A 169 11.65 26.59 -14.98
N CYS A 170 11.42 25.65 -15.91
CA CYS A 170 12.51 25.04 -16.64
C CYS A 170 12.81 25.78 -17.94
N SER A 171 14.02 26.32 -18.05
CA SER A 171 14.57 26.84 -19.31
C SER A 171 15.10 25.69 -20.17
N ASP A 172 15.07 25.85 -21.50
CA ASP A 172 15.47 24.81 -22.46
C ASP A 172 16.92 24.29 -22.31
N ASP A 173 17.79 25.01 -21.60
CA ASP A 173 19.24 24.75 -21.51
C ASP A 173 19.74 24.21 -20.16
N GLY A 174 18.87 23.83 -19.21
CA GLY A 174 19.29 23.42 -17.85
C GLY A 174 18.70 22.10 -17.33
N ASP A 175 19.41 21.43 -16.41
CA ASP A 175 18.91 20.26 -15.68
C ASP A 175 17.71 20.67 -14.81
N CYS A 176 16.53 20.39 -15.34
CA CYS A 176 15.24 20.74 -14.76
C CYS A 176 14.91 19.86 -13.55
N LEU A 177 14.95 20.43 -12.34
CA LEU A 177 14.54 19.76 -11.10
C LEU A 177 13.01 19.69 -10.92
N ALA A 178 12.24 19.48 -12.00
CA ALA A 178 10.78 19.41 -11.97
C ALA A 178 10.25 18.35 -10.99
N LEU A 179 10.98 17.23 -10.86
CA LEU A 179 10.62 16.19 -9.89
C LEU A 179 10.67 16.70 -8.44
N LEU A 180 11.62 17.59 -8.12
CA LEU A 180 11.71 18.22 -6.80
C LEU A 180 10.52 19.14 -6.55
N GLY A 181 10.10 19.90 -7.56
CA GLY A 181 8.86 20.68 -7.53
C GLY A 181 7.63 19.81 -7.28
N GLY A 182 7.55 18.65 -7.95
CA GLY A 182 6.55 17.62 -7.69
C GLY A 182 6.54 17.16 -6.23
N PHE A 183 7.70 16.89 -5.62
CA PHE A 183 7.78 16.48 -4.21
C PHE A 183 7.24 17.54 -3.24
N VAL A 184 7.46 18.83 -3.50
CA VAL A 184 6.90 19.92 -2.68
C VAL A 184 5.37 19.87 -2.69
N TRP A 185 4.78 19.71 -3.87
CA TRP A 185 3.32 19.56 -4.02
C TRP A 185 2.80 18.29 -3.35
N GLY A 186 3.56 17.19 -3.43
CA GLY A 186 3.28 15.96 -2.69
C GLY A 186 3.23 16.17 -1.18
N ALA A 187 4.22 16.89 -0.61
CA ALA A 187 4.26 17.19 0.83
C ALA A 187 3.07 18.04 1.28
N VAL A 188 2.69 19.05 0.48
CA VAL A 188 1.48 19.86 0.74
C VAL A 188 0.23 18.99 0.69
N ALA A 189 0.13 18.06 -0.27
CA ALA A 189 -0.99 17.14 -0.39
C ALA A 189 -1.13 16.21 0.83
N VAL A 190 -0.01 15.74 1.41
CA VAL A 190 -0.03 14.96 2.66
C VAL A 190 -0.68 15.75 3.79
N LEU A 191 -0.27 17.00 3.99
CA LEU A 191 -0.83 17.87 5.04
C LEU A 191 -2.32 18.14 4.81
N ALA A 192 -2.72 18.43 3.57
CA ALA A 192 -4.11 18.65 3.20
C ALA A 192 -4.99 17.41 3.43
N CYS A 193 -4.49 16.23 3.06
CA CYS A 193 -5.19 14.97 3.30
C CYS A 193 -5.31 14.66 4.80
N GLY A 194 -4.27 14.91 5.59
CA GLY A 194 -4.31 14.76 7.05
C GLY A 194 -5.39 15.64 7.69
N LEU A 195 -5.49 16.90 7.26
CA LEU A 195 -6.54 17.81 7.70
C LEU A 195 -7.93 17.31 7.28
N ALA A 196 -8.10 16.84 6.05
CA ALA A 196 -9.36 16.30 5.56
C ALA A 196 -9.81 15.07 6.37
N VAL A 197 -8.90 14.14 6.65
CA VAL A 197 -9.16 12.96 7.51
C VAL A 197 -9.60 13.39 8.90
N LEU A 198 -8.91 14.37 9.50
CA LEU A 198 -9.26 14.91 10.81
C LEU A 198 -10.69 15.49 10.81
N VAL A 199 -11.03 16.31 9.81
CA VAL A 199 -12.37 16.89 9.66
C VAL A 199 -13.44 15.81 9.51
N ILE A 200 -13.19 14.80 8.67
CA ILE A 200 -14.11 13.68 8.47
C ILE A 200 -14.34 12.95 9.80
N GLU A 201 -13.29 12.67 10.57
CA GLU A 201 -13.42 12.02 11.88
C GLU A 201 -14.21 12.86 12.88
N ILE A 202 -13.97 14.17 12.94
CA ILE A 202 -14.71 15.08 13.81
C ILE A 202 -16.20 15.08 13.44
N VAL A 203 -16.54 15.15 12.15
CA VAL A 203 -17.93 15.13 11.68
C VAL A 203 -18.61 13.80 12.02
N LEU A 204 -17.95 12.67 11.76
CA LEU A 204 -18.46 11.34 12.09
C LEU A 204 -18.62 11.15 13.60
N TRP A 205 -17.73 11.73 14.41
CA TRP A 205 -17.83 11.70 15.86
C TRP A 205 -19.00 12.53 16.38
N ARG A 206 -19.17 13.77 15.87
CA ARG A 206 -20.32 14.62 16.23
C ARG A 206 -21.65 13.97 15.86
N ARG A 207 -21.76 13.39 14.66
CA ARG A 207 -22.98 12.67 14.22
C ARG A 207 -23.31 11.48 15.12
N ARG A 208 -22.30 10.73 15.59
CA ARG A 208 -22.51 9.61 16.53
C ARG A 208 -23.03 10.10 17.88
N ARG A 209 -22.46 11.19 18.42
CA ARG A 209 -22.94 11.78 19.68
C ARG A 209 -24.37 12.32 19.60
N GLY A 210 -24.75 12.93 18.48
CA GLY A 210 -26.12 13.42 18.27
C GLY A 210 -27.16 12.29 18.33
N LYS A 211 -26.90 11.17 17.64
CA LYS A 211 -27.80 10.01 17.63
C LYS A 211 -27.97 9.36 19.01
N THR A 212 -26.90 9.30 19.81
CA THR A 212 -27.01 8.75 21.18
C THR A 212 -27.82 9.64 22.13
N ALA A 213 -27.85 10.95 21.90
CA ALA A 213 -28.64 11.86 22.72
C ALA A 213 -30.16 11.77 22.42
N GLU A 214 -30.53 11.50 21.16
CA GLU A 214 -31.93 11.29 20.76
C GLU A 214 -32.51 9.97 21.30
N VAL A 215 -31.69 8.92 21.44
CA VAL A 215 -32.15 7.59 21.92
C VAL A 215 -32.23 7.50 23.46
N GLY A 216 -31.42 8.28 24.19
CA GLY A 216 -31.39 8.27 25.67
C GLY A 216 -32.35 9.25 26.35
N GLY A 217 -33.08 10.07 25.59
CA GLY A 217 -34.00 11.09 26.09
C GLY A 217 -35.50 10.78 25.92
N GLY A 218 -35.83 9.53 25.56
CA GLY A 218 -37.21 9.04 25.41
C GLY A 218 -37.68 8.22 26.60
#